data_AF-A0A3A0AWJ2-F1
#
_entry.id   AF-A0A3A0AWJ2-F1
#
_cell.length_a   1.000
_cell.length_b   1.000
_cell.length_c   1.000
_cell.angle_alpha   90.00
_cell.angle_beta   90.00
_cell.angle_gamma   90.00
#
_symmetry.space_group_name_H-M   'P 1'
#
loop_
_entity.id
_entity.type
_entity.pdbx_description
1 polymer ?
#
loop_
_entity_poly.entity_id
_entity_poly.type
_entity_poly.pdbx_seq_one_letter_code
_entity_poly.pdbx_strand_id
1 'polypeptide(L)'
;MAGRSGERQDAPAPGPEPVAPGSEAALRAQYSEPFGWWGYHWTPPEPRSLTWLIEHGVLDERIAAFLSLAVESRASLLVVAEPHEAGKTTLLTALLDFLPPSVAPIYLRGWYERFTFLDVIPAEHAYVLCNEISAHLPTYLWGRGVRRVFEAAAAGYPLATTMHATSARDAFEQLSAYPLEVPAQHLRSIDLVVTIGVGYASNRLLRRVTSVEAVRPGDDGPLIETLATREPLRSDLDHRLGRLVDVLARWRGCSDETAAGLLARRERILQQWLARGITAPADVRAAIAALW
;
A
#
# COMPACT_ATOMS: atom_id res chain seq x y z
N MET A 1 -26.81 -56.13 -38.15
CA MET A 1 -25.51 -55.77 -37.57
C MET A 1 -25.24 -54.31 -37.88
N ALA A 2 -25.33 -53.43 -36.88
CA ALA A 2 -24.98 -52.01 -37.02
C ALA A 2 -23.93 -51.71 -35.95
N GLY A 3 -22.70 -51.41 -36.39
CA GLY A 3 -21.57 -51.10 -35.51
C GLY A 3 -21.71 -49.69 -34.94
N ARG A 4 -21.61 -49.57 -33.61
CA ARG A 4 -21.46 -48.29 -32.92
C ARG A 4 -19.98 -47.91 -32.90
N SER A 5 -19.64 -46.83 -33.57
CA SER A 5 -18.37 -46.12 -33.45
C SER A 5 -18.33 -45.39 -32.10
N GLY A 6 -17.45 -45.83 -31.20
CA GLY A 6 -17.14 -45.12 -29.97
C GLY A 6 -16.14 -44.00 -30.25
N GLU A 7 -16.55 -42.75 -30.09
CA GLU A 7 -15.65 -41.61 -29.98
C GLU A 7 -14.78 -41.77 -28.72
N ARG A 8 -13.46 -41.76 -28.89
CA ARG A 8 -12.52 -41.67 -27.78
C ARG A 8 -12.53 -40.22 -27.30
N GLN A 9 -12.95 -40.00 -26.06
CA GLN A 9 -12.70 -38.74 -25.37
C GLN A 9 -11.21 -38.67 -25.03
N ASP A 10 -10.53 -37.66 -25.56
CA ASP A 10 -9.16 -37.35 -25.18
C ASP A 10 -9.11 -36.93 -23.71
N ALA A 11 -8.15 -37.49 -22.97
CA ALA A 11 -7.93 -37.15 -21.58
C ALA A 11 -7.53 -35.67 -21.46
N PRO A 12 -8.03 -34.94 -20.44
CA PRO A 12 -7.63 -33.56 -20.22
C PRO A 12 -6.12 -33.47 -19.98
N ALA A 13 -5.48 -32.44 -20.54
CA ALA A 13 -4.07 -32.18 -20.34
C ALA A 13 -3.74 -32.16 -18.83
N PRO A 14 -2.61 -32.75 -18.40
CA PRO A 14 -2.22 -32.73 -17.00
C PRO A 14 -2.12 -31.27 -16.53
N GLY A 15 -2.75 -30.97 -15.39
CA GLY A 15 -2.62 -29.68 -14.71
C GLY A 15 -1.16 -29.40 -14.33
N PRO A 16 -0.81 -28.14 -14.01
CA PRO A 16 0.54 -27.78 -13.63
C PRO A 16 1.04 -28.67 -12.49
N GLU A 17 2.28 -29.15 -12.59
CA GLU A 17 2.88 -30.01 -11.57
C GLU A 17 2.91 -29.29 -10.20
N PRO A 18 2.62 -30.02 -9.10
CA PRO A 18 2.65 -29.45 -7.77
C PRO A 18 4.07 -29.01 -7.42
N VAL A 19 4.21 -27.73 -7.04
CA VAL A 19 5.49 -27.13 -6.66
C VAL A 19 5.99 -27.79 -5.37
N ALA A 20 7.24 -28.26 -5.36
CA ALA A 20 7.82 -28.92 -4.20
C ALA A 20 7.81 -28.01 -2.95
N PRO A 21 7.39 -28.52 -1.77
CA PRO A 21 7.35 -27.73 -0.54
C PRO A 21 8.74 -27.22 -0.18
N GLY A 22 8.86 -25.91 0.08
CA GLY A 22 10.12 -25.25 0.41
C GLY A 22 10.97 -24.80 -0.79
N SER A 23 10.52 -25.01 -2.03
CA SER A 23 11.17 -24.41 -3.20
C SER A 23 10.88 -22.92 -3.31
N GLU A 24 11.74 -22.18 -4.02
CA GLU A 24 11.56 -20.74 -4.28
C GLU A 24 10.18 -20.42 -4.88
N ALA A 25 9.74 -21.20 -5.87
CA ALA A 25 8.43 -21.00 -6.50
C ALA A 25 7.27 -21.19 -5.51
N ALA A 26 7.37 -22.15 -4.58
CA ALA A 26 6.34 -22.38 -3.57
C ALA A 26 6.25 -21.21 -2.58
N LEU A 27 7.41 -20.69 -2.14
CA LEU A 27 7.47 -19.55 -1.24
C LEU A 27 6.96 -18.27 -1.92
N ARG A 28 7.32 -18.04 -3.19
CA ARG A 28 6.77 -16.91 -3.98
C ARG A 28 5.25 -16.99 -4.11
N ALA A 29 4.72 -18.16 -4.47
CA ALA A 29 3.29 -18.38 -4.57
C ALA A 29 2.60 -18.14 -3.22
N GLN A 30 3.15 -18.70 -2.14
CA GLN A 30 2.64 -18.49 -0.79
C GLN A 30 2.55 -17.00 -0.44
N TYR A 31 3.66 -16.25 -0.54
CA TYR A 31 3.70 -14.84 -0.17
C TYR A 31 2.90 -13.92 -1.08
N SER A 32 2.56 -14.34 -2.30
CA SER A 32 1.70 -13.58 -3.22
C SER A 32 0.22 -13.58 -2.82
N GLU A 33 -0.22 -14.56 -2.00
CA GLU A 33 -1.60 -14.66 -1.56
C GLU A 33 -1.86 -13.82 -0.30
N PRO A 34 -2.86 -12.92 -0.30
CA PRO A 34 -3.22 -12.15 0.89
C PRO A 34 -3.60 -13.04 2.09
N PHE A 35 -3.07 -12.74 3.28
CA PHE A 35 -3.38 -13.48 4.51
C PHE A 35 -4.14 -12.61 5.50
N GLY A 36 -5.45 -12.80 5.59
CA GLY A 36 -6.30 -12.00 6.49
C GLY A 36 -6.15 -10.48 6.26
N TRP A 37 -5.92 -10.08 5.00
CA TRP A 37 -5.57 -8.70 4.59
C TRP A 37 -6.52 -7.64 5.15
N TRP A 38 -7.80 -7.98 5.21
CA TRP A 38 -8.86 -7.13 5.74
C TRP A 38 -9.15 -7.37 7.23
N GLY A 39 -8.36 -8.19 7.92
CA GLY A 39 -8.71 -8.71 9.25
C GLY A 39 -9.80 -9.79 9.19
N TYR A 40 -10.43 -10.08 10.33
CA TYR A 40 -11.54 -11.03 10.38
C TYR A 40 -12.86 -10.34 10.00
N HIS A 41 -13.34 -10.67 8.80
CA HIS A 41 -14.69 -10.35 8.36
C HIS A 41 -15.39 -11.62 7.88
N TRP A 42 -16.69 -11.76 8.16
CA TRP A 42 -17.51 -12.86 7.63
C TRP A 42 -17.57 -12.84 6.10
N THR A 43 -17.59 -11.63 5.53
CA THR A 43 -17.47 -11.39 4.10
C THR A 43 -16.38 -10.34 3.90
N PRO A 44 -15.30 -10.63 3.17
CA PRO A 44 -14.29 -9.63 2.85
C PRO A 44 -14.94 -8.41 2.17
N PRO A 45 -14.52 -7.18 2.51
CA PRO A 45 -15.05 -5.99 1.87
C PRO A 45 -14.67 -5.97 0.39
N GLU A 46 -15.57 -5.43 -0.44
CA GLU A 46 -15.25 -5.16 -1.84
C GLU A 46 -14.15 -4.08 -1.91
N PRO A 47 -13.01 -4.36 -2.56
CA PRO A 47 -11.95 -3.37 -2.73
C PRO A 47 -12.48 -2.12 -3.45
N ARG A 48 -11.97 -0.96 -3.07
CA ARG A 48 -12.24 0.32 -3.76
C ARG A 48 -11.05 0.70 -4.61
N SER A 49 -11.30 1.31 -5.76
CA SER A 49 -10.25 1.83 -6.63
C SER A 49 -9.80 3.22 -6.17
N LEU A 50 -8.64 3.66 -6.64
CA LEU A 50 -8.15 5.01 -6.34
C LEU A 50 -9.09 6.10 -6.88
N THR A 51 -9.65 5.92 -8.08
CA THR A 51 -10.62 6.87 -8.65
C THR A 51 -11.94 6.88 -7.90
N TRP A 52 -12.40 5.75 -7.37
CA TRP A 52 -13.55 5.72 -6.46
C TRP A 52 -13.29 6.57 -5.20
N LEU A 53 -12.08 6.47 -4.63
CA LEU A 53 -11.69 7.26 -3.45
C LEU A 53 -11.67 8.76 -3.75
N ILE A 54 -11.22 9.16 -4.95
CA ILE A 54 -11.28 10.56 -5.40
C ILE A 54 -12.74 11.02 -5.57
N GLU A 55 -13.56 10.23 -6.26
CA GLU A 55 -14.99 10.53 -6.49
C GLU A 55 -15.75 10.73 -5.17
N HIS A 56 -15.38 9.99 -4.13
CA HIS A 56 -15.99 10.09 -2.79
C HIS A 56 -15.31 11.13 -1.89
N GLY A 57 -14.36 11.88 -2.44
CA GLY A 57 -13.65 12.99 -1.81
C GLY A 57 -12.68 12.57 -0.70
N VAL A 58 -12.27 11.30 -0.63
CA VAL A 58 -11.33 10.81 0.39
C VAL A 58 -10.00 11.54 0.28
N LEU A 59 -9.53 11.76 -0.94
CA LEU A 59 -8.36 12.55 -1.31
C LEU A 59 -8.62 13.20 -2.67
N ASP A 60 -7.89 14.27 -3.00
CA ASP A 60 -7.97 14.89 -4.32
C ASP A 60 -7.11 14.16 -5.36
N GLU A 61 -7.28 14.53 -6.63
CA GLU A 61 -6.58 13.97 -7.78
C GLU A 61 -5.06 14.11 -7.68
N ARG A 62 -4.57 15.22 -7.11
CA ARG A 62 -3.13 15.51 -7.07
C ARG A 62 -2.44 14.66 -6.02
N ILE A 63 -3.02 14.53 -4.84
CA ILE A 63 -2.52 13.65 -3.79
C ILE A 63 -2.68 12.19 -4.19
N ALA A 64 -3.78 11.82 -4.85
CA ALA A 64 -3.91 10.49 -5.44
C ALA A 64 -2.80 10.21 -6.48
N ALA A 65 -2.52 11.17 -7.37
CA ALA A 65 -1.45 11.05 -8.34
C ALA A 65 -0.07 10.91 -7.68
N PHE A 66 0.23 11.75 -6.69
CA PHE A 66 1.47 11.69 -5.94
C PHE A 66 1.65 10.34 -5.23
N LEU A 67 0.64 9.87 -4.48
CA LEU A 67 0.70 8.59 -3.77
C LEU A 67 0.81 7.39 -4.73
N SER A 68 0.14 7.45 -5.89
CA SER A 68 0.28 6.40 -6.92
C SER A 68 1.72 6.33 -7.46
N LEU A 69 2.35 7.49 -7.69
CA LEU A 69 3.75 7.56 -8.12
C LEU A 69 4.72 7.14 -7.01
N ALA A 70 4.38 7.40 -5.75
CA ALA A 70 5.15 6.93 -4.59
C ALA A 70 5.20 5.40 -4.55
N VAL A 71 4.04 4.73 -4.65
CA VAL A 71 3.96 3.26 -4.69
C VAL A 71 4.61 2.69 -5.94
N GLU A 72 4.44 3.32 -7.10
CA GLU A 72 5.14 2.92 -8.33
C GLU A 72 6.68 3.02 -8.17
N SER A 73 7.16 3.98 -7.38
CA SER A 73 8.58 4.15 -7.01
C SER A 73 9.00 3.25 -5.85
N ARG A 74 8.10 2.39 -5.35
CA ARG A 74 8.28 1.52 -4.20
C ARG A 74 8.62 2.28 -2.90
N ALA A 75 8.10 3.50 -2.71
CA ALA A 75 8.23 4.22 -1.45
C ALA A 75 7.50 3.48 -0.31
N SER A 76 8.11 3.36 0.86
CA SER A 76 7.50 2.74 2.03
C SER A 76 6.39 3.62 2.61
N LEU A 77 5.20 3.04 2.81
CA LEU A 77 3.97 3.77 3.13
C LEU A 77 3.34 3.29 4.44
N LEU A 78 3.12 4.21 5.38
CA LEU A 78 2.35 3.96 6.59
C LEU A 78 1.01 4.70 6.54
N VAL A 79 -0.11 3.99 6.46
CA VAL A 79 -1.45 4.59 6.51
C VAL A 79 -2.01 4.51 7.92
N VAL A 80 -2.26 5.67 8.54
CA VAL A 80 -2.70 5.77 9.93
C VAL A 80 -4.08 6.39 10.08
N ALA A 81 -4.79 5.98 11.11
CA ALA A 81 -6.00 6.63 11.58
C ALA A 81 -6.25 6.21 13.03
N GLU A 82 -6.81 7.09 13.86
CA GLU A 82 -7.18 6.73 15.23
C GLU A 82 -8.31 5.68 15.27
N PRO A 83 -9.46 5.84 14.58
CA PRO A 83 -10.57 4.89 14.68
C PRO A 83 -10.35 3.59 13.90
N HIS A 84 -10.97 2.50 14.38
CA HIS A 84 -11.19 1.31 13.57
C HIS A 84 -12.11 1.63 12.38
N GLU A 85 -11.95 0.88 11.28
CA GLU A 85 -12.77 1.04 10.07
C GLU A 85 -12.73 2.44 9.41
N ALA A 86 -11.66 3.20 9.70
CA ALA A 86 -11.41 4.51 9.09
C ALA A 86 -11.14 4.45 7.58
N GLY A 87 -10.84 3.27 7.03
CA GLY A 87 -10.52 3.06 5.61
C GLY A 87 -9.02 2.97 5.30
N LYS A 88 -8.17 2.74 6.32
CA LYS A 88 -6.70 2.59 6.16
C LYS A 88 -6.36 1.54 5.11
N THR A 89 -6.84 0.31 5.30
CA THR A 89 -6.62 -0.81 4.38
C THR A 89 -7.27 -0.57 3.02
N THR A 90 -8.39 0.15 2.98
CA THR A 90 -9.06 0.51 1.72
C THR A 90 -8.20 1.43 0.87
N LEU A 91 -7.65 2.50 1.45
CA LEU A 91 -6.74 3.41 0.76
C LEU A 91 -5.46 2.69 0.34
N LEU A 92 -4.84 1.94 1.26
CA LEU A 92 -3.64 1.18 0.96
C LEU A 92 -3.85 0.23 -0.21
N THR A 93 -4.92 -0.58 -0.18
CA THR A 93 -5.23 -1.54 -1.25
C THR A 93 -5.44 -0.86 -2.60
N ALA A 94 -6.15 0.27 -2.64
CA ALA A 94 -6.37 1.03 -3.86
C ALA A 94 -5.06 1.53 -4.50
N LEU A 95 -4.05 1.82 -3.69
CA LEU A 95 -2.72 2.24 -4.17
C LEU A 95 -1.87 1.07 -4.66
N LEU A 96 -2.08 -0.15 -4.13
CA LEU A 96 -1.32 -1.34 -4.56
C LEU A 96 -1.55 -1.71 -6.02
N ASP A 97 -2.67 -1.31 -6.62
CA ASP A 97 -2.93 -1.48 -8.06
C ASP A 97 -1.86 -0.78 -8.95
N PHE A 98 -1.10 0.17 -8.40
CA PHE A 98 -0.04 0.91 -9.10
C PHE A 98 1.38 0.35 -8.90
N LEU A 99 1.54 -0.77 -8.18
CA LEU A 99 2.84 -1.45 -8.07
C LEU A 99 3.29 -1.95 -9.45
N PRO A 100 4.56 -1.74 -9.86
CA PRO A 100 5.04 -2.22 -11.15
C PRO A 100 4.93 -3.74 -11.29
N PRO A 101 4.76 -4.28 -12.51
CA PRO A 101 4.54 -5.72 -12.72
C PRO A 101 5.79 -6.56 -12.41
N SER A 102 6.96 -5.92 -12.38
CA SER A 102 8.23 -6.52 -11.96
C SER A 102 8.40 -6.62 -10.43
N VAL A 103 7.42 -6.13 -9.66
CA VAL A 103 7.45 -6.08 -8.20
C VAL A 103 6.38 -7.01 -7.64
N ALA A 104 6.81 -7.99 -6.86
CA ALA A 104 5.93 -8.93 -6.19
C ALA A 104 5.44 -8.36 -4.85
N PRO A 105 4.12 -8.30 -4.61
CA PRO A 105 3.59 -8.04 -3.27
C PRO A 105 3.88 -9.22 -2.34
N ILE A 106 4.44 -8.95 -1.16
CA ILE A 106 4.80 -9.95 -0.15
C ILE A 106 3.88 -9.79 1.06
N TYR A 107 2.80 -10.55 1.10
CA TYR A 107 1.83 -10.52 2.20
C TYR A 107 2.34 -11.28 3.42
N LEU A 108 2.58 -10.55 4.50
CA LEU A 108 3.01 -11.11 5.77
C LEU A 108 1.91 -11.92 6.45
N ARG A 109 2.31 -12.83 7.33
CA ARG A 109 1.43 -13.80 8.02
C ARG A 109 1.13 -13.45 9.48
N GLY A 110 1.20 -12.15 9.84
CA GLY A 110 0.95 -11.67 11.19
C GLY A 110 1.85 -12.35 12.22
N TRP A 111 1.27 -12.92 13.28
CA TRP A 111 2.01 -13.62 14.35
C TRP A 111 2.73 -14.88 13.88
N TYR A 112 2.33 -15.44 12.74
CA TYR A 112 2.92 -16.65 12.16
C TYR A 112 4.06 -16.34 11.18
N GLU A 113 4.40 -15.06 11.00
CA GLU A 113 5.41 -14.64 10.04
C GLU A 113 6.80 -15.17 10.42
N ARG A 114 7.49 -15.75 9.42
CA ARG A 114 8.83 -16.34 9.57
C ARG A 114 9.91 -15.60 8.79
N PHE A 115 9.53 -14.64 7.95
CA PHE A 115 10.38 -13.84 7.09
C PHE A 115 11.22 -14.66 6.09
N THR A 116 10.75 -15.84 5.68
CA THR A 116 11.49 -16.74 4.77
C THR A 116 11.60 -16.18 3.35
N PHE A 117 10.79 -15.17 3.00
CA PHE A 117 10.94 -14.47 1.73
C PHE A 117 12.29 -13.75 1.60
N LEU A 118 12.93 -13.36 2.72
CA LEU A 118 14.20 -12.64 2.70
C LEU A 118 15.34 -13.46 2.09
N ASP A 119 15.24 -14.79 2.12
CA ASP A 119 16.25 -15.69 1.60
C ASP A 119 16.10 -15.96 0.10
N VAL A 120 14.97 -15.55 -0.48
CA VAL A 120 14.50 -16.05 -1.79
C VAL A 120 14.13 -14.92 -2.74
N ILE A 121 13.51 -13.86 -2.23
CA ILE A 121 12.97 -12.78 -3.05
C ILE A 121 13.88 -11.56 -2.88
N PRO A 122 14.64 -11.16 -3.90
CA PRO A 122 15.49 -9.98 -3.83
C PRO A 122 14.68 -8.73 -3.50
N ALA A 123 15.28 -7.83 -2.71
CA ALA A 123 14.65 -6.57 -2.30
C ALA A 123 14.12 -5.80 -3.51
N GLU A 124 14.89 -5.68 -4.60
CA GLU A 124 14.53 -5.00 -5.87
C GLU A 124 13.27 -5.53 -6.58
N HIS A 125 12.80 -6.72 -6.20
CA HIS A 125 11.56 -7.33 -6.71
C HIS A 125 10.47 -7.50 -5.65
N ALA A 126 10.69 -7.05 -4.40
CA ALA A 126 9.73 -7.20 -3.31
C ALA A 126 9.06 -5.88 -2.91
N TYR A 127 7.78 -5.96 -2.53
CA TYR A 127 7.08 -4.92 -1.78
C TYR A 127 6.33 -5.55 -0.61
N VAL A 128 6.82 -5.32 0.61
CA VAL A 128 6.35 -5.99 1.82
C VAL A 128 5.05 -5.38 2.29
N LEU A 129 4.05 -6.23 2.52
CA LEU A 129 2.70 -5.84 2.89
C LEU A 129 2.37 -6.41 4.26
N CYS A 130 2.23 -5.51 5.23
CA CYS A 130 1.73 -5.82 6.55
C CYS A 130 0.33 -5.25 6.69
N ASN A 131 -0.64 -6.06 7.08
CA ASN A 131 -2.05 -5.65 7.09
C ASN A 131 -2.27 -4.48 8.06
N GLU A 132 -1.79 -4.66 9.30
CA GLU A 132 -1.83 -3.67 10.37
C GLU A 132 -0.75 -4.00 11.41
N ILE A 133 -0.13 -2.98 11.99
CA ILE A 133 0.71 -3.08 13.18
C ILE A 133 -0.19 -2.92 14.40
N SER A 134 -0.52 -4.04 15.04
CA SER A 134 -1.51 -4.08 16.13
C SER A 134 -1.49 -5.42 16.86
N ALA A 135 -1.77 -5.40 18.16
CA ALA A 135 -1.89 -6.60 19.00
C ALA A 135 -3.25 -7.29 18.89
N HIS A 136 -4.21 -6.71 18.15
CA HIS A 136 -5.61 -7.10 18.25
C HIS A 136 -5.94 -8.44 17.58
N LEU A 137 -5.25 -8.80 16.49
CA LEU A 137 -5.53 -10.02 15.73
C LEU A 137 -4.26 -10.80 15.38
N PRO A 138 -4.28 -12.15 15.34
CA PRO A 138 -3.14 -12.96 14.90
C PRO A 138 -2.70 -12.73 13.44
N THR A 139 -3.57 -12.17 12.60
CA THR A 139 -3.26 -11.79 11.21
C THR A 139 -2.47 -10.49 11.14
N TYR A 140 -2.38 -9.73 12.23
CA TYR A 140 -1.62 -8.49 12.33
C TYR A 140 -0.22 -8.74 12.88
N LEU A 141 0.70 -7.82 12.59
CA LEU A 141 2.08 -7.94 13.03
C LEU A 141 2.28 -7.19 14.35
N TRP A 142 2.94 -7.83 15.32
CA TRP A 142 3.17 -7.22 16.64
C TRP A 142 4.53 -7.60 17.24
N GLY A 143 4.98 -6.83 18.22
CA GLY A 143 6.18 -7.10 19.02
C GLY A 143 7.44 -7.33 18.18
N ARG A 144 8.09 -8.48 18.36
CA ARG A 144 9.34 -8.83 17.64
C ARG A 144 9.17 -8.92 16.13
N GLY A 145 7.99 -9.29 15.64
CA GLY A 145 7.71 -9.30 14.20
C GLY A 145 7.81 -7.90 13.59
N VAL A 146 7.36 -6.88 14.33
CA VAL A 146 7.46 -5.48 13.90
C VAL A 146 8.93 -5.06 13.80
N ARG A 147 9.75 -5.35 14.82
CA ARG A 147 11.20 -5.08 14.74
C ARG A 147 11.83 -5.74 13.52
N ARG A 148 11.50 -7.01 13.27
CA ARG A 148 12.05 -7.76 12.16
C ARG A 148 11.63 -7.22 10.79
N VAL A 149 10.38 -6.74 10.63
CA VAL A 149 9.98 -6.12 9.35
C VAL A 149 10.70 -4.78 9.13
N PHE A 150 10.94 -4.01 10.19
CA PHE A 150 11.70 -2.76 10.10
C PHE A 150 13.20 -2.99 9.87
N GLU A 151 13.78 -4.09 10.36
CA GLU A 151 15.12 -4.54 9.95
C GLU A 151 15.17 -4.87 8.45
N ALA A 152 14.16 -5.58 7.93
CA ALA A 152 14.06 -5.83 6.50
C ALA A 152 13.91 -4.53 5.70
N ALA A 153 13.11 -3.57 6.20
CA ALA A 153 12.95 -2.27 5.58
C ALA A 153 14.28 -1.49 5.52
N ALA A 154 15.04 -1.49 6.61
CA ALA A 154 16.38 -0.89 6.65
C ALA A 154 17.37 -1.60 5.71
N ALA A 155 17.15 -2.89 5.41
CA ALA A 155 17.91 -3.65 4.42
C ALA A 155 17.43 -3.45 2.96
N GLY A 156 16.50 -2.52 2.71
CA GLY A 156 16.05 -2.14 1.37
C GLY A 156 14.74 -2.79 0.89
N TYR A 157 14.03 -3.52 1.77
CA TYR A 157 12.70 -4.07 1.44
C TYR A 157 11.61 -3.02 1.73
N PRO A 158 11.02 -2.38 0.72
CA PRO A 158 10.00 -1.36 0.95
C PRO A 158 8.77 -1.98 1.61
N LEU A 159 8.17 -1.24 2.53
CA LEU A 159 7.10 -1.70 3.40
C LEU A 159 5.88 -0.81 3.22
N ALA A 160 4.70 -1.42 3.03
CA ALA A 160 3.44 -0.74 3.26
C ALA A 160 2.61 -1.42 4.34
N THR A 161 2.08 -0.61 5.26
CA THR A 161 1.29 -1.09 6.39
C THR A 161 0.29 -0.06 6.89
N THR A 162 -0.60 -0.51 7.76
CA THR A 162 -1.53 0.35 8.49
C THR A 162 -1.25 0.33 9.99
N MET A 163 -1.68 1.38 10.71
CA MET A 163 -1.56 1.47 12.17
C MET A 163 -2.63 2.39 12.76
N HIS A 164 -2.93 2.20 14.04
CA HIS A 164 -3.73 3.15 14.81
C HIS A 164 -2.86 4.31 15.33
N ALA A 165 -2.94 5.46 14.66
CA ALA A 165 -2.25 6.67 15.08
C ALA A 165 -2.93 7.92 14.48
N THR A 166 -2.67 9.06 15.09
CA THR A 166 -3.23 10.38 14.74
C THR A 166 -2.33 11.20 13.83
N SER A 167 -1.04 10.85 13.73
CA SER A 167 -0.04 11.55 12.91
C SER A 167 1.21 10.69 12.73
N ALA A 168 2.15 11.13 11.87
CA ALA A 168 3.48 10.53 11.78
C ALA A 168 4.24 10.51 13.11
N ARG A 169 4.14 11.60 13.90
CA ARG A 169 4.79 11.71 15.20
C ARG A 169 4.28 10.64 16.17
N ASP A 170 2.96 10.56 16.33
CA ASP A 170 2.30 9.57 17.19
C ASP A 170 2.65 8.13 16.75
N ALA A 171 2.63 7.85 15.45
CA ALA A 171 3.04 6.54 14.93
C ALA A 171 4.48 6.19 15.30
N PHE A 172 5.43 7.12 15.18
CA PHE A 172 6.82 6.89 15.54
C PHE A 172 7.05 6.75 17.05
N GLU A 173 6.33 7.50 17.86
CA GLU A 173 6.33 7.34 19.32
C GLU A 173 5.87 5.93 19.72
N GLN A 174 4.76 5.46 19.13
CA GLN A 174 4.25 4.10 19.36
C GLN A 174 5.21 3.01 18.86
N LEU A 175 5.78 3.16 17.67
CA LEU A 175 6.75 2.19 17.12
C LEU A 175 8.03 2.11 17.97
N SER A 176 8.44 3.23 18.57
CA SER A 176 9.63 3.28 19.43
C SER A 176 9.35 2.74 20.84
N ALA A 177 8.11 2.80 21.30
CA ALA A 177 7.72 2.38 22.64
C ALA A 177 7.66 0.84 22.80
N TYR A 178 7.75 0.37 24.04
CA TYR A 178 7.47 -1.03 24.38
C TYR A 178 6.01 -1.38 24.01
N PRO A 179 5.73 -2.54 23.40
CA PRO A 179 6.62 -3.68 23.14
C PRO A 179 7.25 -3.72 21.74
N LEU A 180 7.07 -2.66 20.94
CA LEU A 180 7.54 -2.61 19.56
C LEU A 180 9.03 -2.30 19.50
N GLU A 181 9.49 -1.28 20.22
CA GLU A 181 10.92 -0.99 20.42
C GLU A 181 11.72 -0.94 19.10
N VAL A 182 11.12 -0.38 18.04
CA VAL A 182 11.78 -0.24 16.74
C VAL A 182 12.90 0.80 16.86
N PRO A 183 14.16 0.46 16.51
CA PRO A 183 15.25 1.43 16.56
C PRO A 183 15.00 2.64 15.66
N ALA A 184 15.34 3.84 16.13
CA ALA A 184 15.14 5.10 15.40
C ALA A 184 15.78 5.09 13.99
N GLN A 185 16.91 4.39 13.84
CA GLN A 185 17.57 4.19 12.56
C GLN A 185 16.73 3.41 11.54
N HIS A 186 15.90 2.44 11.98
CA HIS A 186 15.06 1.66 11.08
C HIS A 186 13.78 2.41 10.72
N LEU A 187 13.28 3.31 11.58
CA LEU A 187 12.11 4.16 11.29
C LEU A 187 12.34 5.09 10.10
N ARG A 188 13.61 5.40 9.77
CA ARG A 188 14.00 6.15 8.56
C ARG A 188 13.65 5.44 7.25
N SER A 189 13.27 4.16 7.31
CA SER A 189 12.88 3.36 6.14
C SER A 189 11.43 3.60 5.71
N ILE A 190 10.63 4.32 6.50
CA ILE A 190 9.32 4.83 6.06
C ILE A 190 9.59 6.08 5.24
N ASP A 191 8.94 6.19 4.07
CA ASP A 191 9.03 7.37 3.20
C ASP A 191 7.86 8.32 3.42
N LEU A 192 6.65 7.76 3.62
CA LEU A 192 5.41 8.50 3.76
C LEU A 192 4.56 7.99 4.91
N VAL A 193 3.94 8.93 5.63
CA VAL A 193 2.79 8.67 6.49
C VAL A 193 1.57 9.38 5.94
N VAL A 194 0.45 8.66 5.80
CA VAL A 194 -0.83 9.20 5.35
C VAL A 194 -1.87 9.02 6.44
N THR A 195 -2.40 10.12 6.95
CA THR A 195 -3.40 10.10 8.03
C THR A 195 -4.81 10.23 7.45
N ILE A 196 -5.71 9.35 7.88
CA ILE A 196 -7.13 9.42 7.56
C ILE A 196 -7.91 9.89 8.79
N GLY A 197 -8.63 11.00 8.63
CA GLY A 197 -9.64 11.46 9.58
C GLY A 197 -11.01 10.87 9.26
N VAL A 198 -11.78 10.62 10.34
CA VAL A 198 -13.16 10.15 10.27
C VAL A 198 -14.06 11.17 10.94
N GLY A 199 -15.20 11.48 10.33
CA GLY A 199 -16.18 12.38 10.92
C GLY A 199 -17.55 12.21 10.27
N TYR A 200 -18.47 13.11 10.57
CA TYR A 200 -19.83 13.05 10.04
C TYR A 200 -20.24 14.36 9.38
N ALA A 201 -20.96 14.27 8.27
CA ALA A 201 -21.65 15.38 7.64
C ALA A 201 -23.04 14.98 7.20
N SER A 202 -24.04 15.74 7.64
CA SER A 202 -25.45 15.48 7.32
C SER A 202 -25.85 14.01 7.55
N ASN A 203 -25.43 13.46 8.69
CA ASN A 203 -25.63 12.07 9.10
C ASN A 203 -24.98 11.01 8.19
N ARG A 204 -24.03 11.39 7.33
CA ARG A 204 -23.21 10.48 6.53
C ARG A 204 -21.78 10.45 7.06
N LEU A 205 -21.22 9.25 7.13
CA LEU A 205 -19.83 9.03 7.52
C LEU A 205 -18.90 9.61 6.44
N LEU A 206 -17.94 10.43 6.87
CA LEU A 206 -16.88 10.99 6.05
C LEU A 206 -15.55 10.35 6.44
N ARG A 207 -14.81 9.90 5.43
CA ARG A 207 -13.42 9.49 5.55
C ARG A 207 -12.61 10.39 4.63
N ARG A 208 -11.57 11.03 5.16
CA ARG A 208 -10.75 12.01 4.42
C ARG A 208 -9.30 11.85 4.81
N VAL A 209 -8.40 11.93 3.84
CA VAL A 209 -6.98 12.19 4.11
C VAL A 209 -6.88 13.57 4.75
N THR A 210 -6.34 13.61 5.97
CA THR A 210 -6.14 14.81 6.78
C THR A 210 -4.71 15.30 6.75
N SER A 211 -3.74 14.38 6.62
CA SER A 211 -2.35 14.74 6.40
C SER A 211 -1.64 13.76 5.47
N VAL A 212 -0.68 14.28 4.72
CA VAL A 212 0.36 13.50 4.05
C VAL A 212 1.69 14.08 4.50
N GLU A 213 2.53 13.24 5.09
CA GLU A 213 3.78 13.63 5.72
C GLU A 213 4.92 12.81 5.11
N ALA A 214 5.93 13.48 4.58
CA ALA A 214 7.17 12.85 4.16
C ALA A 214 8.10 12.65 5.35
N VAL A 215 8.81 11.55 5.32
CA VAL A 215 9.82 11.20 6.31
C VAL A 215 11.18 11.36 5.65
N ARG A 216 12.05 12.13 6.28
CA ARG A 216 13.43 12.33 5.83
C ARG A 216 14.39 11.74 6.87
N PRO A 217 15.53 11.18 6.45
CA PRO A 217 16.59 10.85 7.38
C PRO A 217 17.07 12.13 8.09
N GLY A 218 17.09 12.12 9.41
CA GLY A 218 17.78 13.13 10.23
C GLY A 218 18.79 12.46 11.16
N ASP A 219 19.66 13.24 11.78
CA ASP A 219 20.75 12.71 12.62
C ASP A 219 20.22 11.99 13.87
N ASP A 220 19.23 12.58 14.55
CA ASP A 220 18.64 12.06 15.80
C ASP A 220 17.40 11.18 15.59
N GLY A 221 16.99 10.94 14.33
CA GLY A 221 15.77 10.21 14.03
C GLY A 221 15.08 10.66 12.74
N PRO A 222 13.88 10.16 12.45
CA PRO A 222 13.10 10.60 11.29
C PRO A 222 12.65 12.06 11.44
N LEU A 223 12.92 12.88 10.44
CA LEU A 223 12.38 14.23 10.30
C LEU A 223 11.07 14.17 9.52
N ILE A 224 10.04 14.82 10.05
CA ILE A 224 8.70 14.81 9.45
C ILE A 224 8.47 16.13 8.73
N GLU A 225 8.18 16.06 7.44
CA GLU A 225 7.82 17.20 6.60
C GLU A 225 6.39 17.06 6.08
N THR A 226 5.51 17.97 6.49
CA THR A 226 4.13 18.00 6.02
C THR A 226 4.05 18.40 4.55
N LEU A 227 3.45 17.54 3.73
CA LEU A 227 3.25 17.74 2.29
C LEU A 227 1.85 18.26 1.98
N ALA A 228 0.84 17.75 2.69
CA ALA A 228 -0.53 18.18 2.56
C ALA A 228 -1.28 18.09 3.89
N THR A 229 -2.22 18.99 4.12
CA THR A 229 -3.05 19.06 5.33
C THR A 229 -4.47 19.51 5.03
N ARG A 230 -5.42 18.96 5.79
CA ARG A 230 -6.83 19.35 5.75
C ARG A 230 -7.32 19.57 7.17
N GLU A 231 -7.63 20.81 7.49
CA GLU A 231 -8.29 21.20 8.73
C GLU A 231 -9.26 22.36 8.42
N PRO A 232 -10.58 22.24 8.71
CA PRO A 232 -11.29 21.08 9.28
C PRO A 232 -11.53 19.94 8.27
N LEU A 233 -12.02 18.77 8.70
CA LEU A 233 -12.24 17.58 7.86
C LEU A 233 -13.04 17.83 6.55
N ARG A 234 -13.86 18.88 6.50
CA ARG A 234 -14.69 19.22 5.33
C ARG A 234 -14.01 20.20 4.37
N SER A 235 -12.88 20.78 4.72
CA SER A 235 -12.14 21.68 3.83
C SER A 235 -11.45 20.91 2.71
N ASP A 236 -10.96 21.66 1.74
CA ASP A 236 -10.06 21.14 0.73
C ASP A 236 -8.72 20.72 1.37
N LEU A 237 -8.06 19.77 0.73
CA LEU A 237 -6.72 19.34 1.15
C LEU A 237 -5.72 20.34 0.58
N ASP A 238 -5.09 21.13 1.45
CA ASP A 238 -4.05 22.09 1.06
C ASP A 238 -2.72 21.34 0.89
N HIS A 239 -2.12 21.40 -0.30
CA HIS A 239 -0.86 20.74 -0.62
C HIS A 239 0.24 21.71 -1.03
N ARG A 240 1.46 21.38 -0.61
CA ARG A 240 2.68 22.13 -0.94
C ARG A 240 3.29 21.54 -2.20
N LEU A 241 2.89 22.03 -3.39
CA LEU A 241 3.33 21.46 -4.68
C LEU A 241 4.85 21.31 -4.79
N GLY A 242 5.63 22.33 -4.40
CA GLY A 242 7.09 22.25 -4.43
C GLY A 242 7.67 21.11 -3.58
N ARG A 243 7.04 20.78 -2.44
CA ARG A 243 7.47 19.67 -1.58
C ARG A 243 7.11 18.31 -2.18
N LEU A 244 5.92 18.19 -2.79
CA LEU A 244 5.54 16.98 -3.53
C LEU A 244 6.55 16.70 -4.66
N VAL A 245 6.92 17.74 -5.40
CA VAL A 245 7.89 17.66 -6.50
C VAL A 245 9.28 17.29 -5.99
N ASP A 246 9.80 17.94 -4.94
CA ASP A 246 11.10 17.60 -4.34
C ASP A 246 11.17 16.13 -3.87
N VAL A 247 10.13 15.66 -3.19
CA VAL A 247 10.06 14.26 -2.74
C VAL A 247 10.07 13.30 -3.94
N LEU A 248 9.26 13.58 -4.96
CA LEU A 248 9.18 12.74 -6.15
C LEU A 248 10.49 12.76 -6.98
N ALA A 249 11.12 13.92 -7.11
CA ALA A 249 12.41 14.09 -7.79
C ALA A 249 13.49 13.24 -7.13
N ARG A 250 13.54 13.21 -5.80
CA ARG A 250 14.47 12.36 -5.04
C ARG A 250 14.23 10.87 -5.28
N TRP A 251 12.99 10.39 -5.19
CA TRP A 251 12.69 8.97 -5.43
C TRP A 251 13.00 8.54 -6.87
N ARG A 252 12.80 9.44 -7.85
CA ARG A 252 13.04 9.15 -9.27
C ARG A 252 14.46 9.47 -9.73
N GLY A 253 15.30 10.07 -8.88
CA GLY A 253 16.64 10.52 -9.24
C GLY A 253 16.65 11.48 -10.43
N CYS A 254 15.66 12.38 -10.51
CA CYS A 254 15.47 13.29 -11.65
C CYS A 254 15.37 14.75 -11.22
N SER A 255 15.26 15.67 -12.20
CA SER A 255 15.07 17.10 -11.91
C SER A 255 13.65 17.41 -11.44
N ASP A 256 13.48 18.50 -10.68
CA ASP A 256 12.18 19.01 -10.25
C ASP A 256 11.22 19.23 -11.43
N GLU A 257 11.73 19.70 -12.57
CA GLU A 257 10.93 19.90 -13.78
C GLU A 257 10.39 18.56 -14.33
N THR A 258 11.23 17.52 -14.33
CA THR A 258 10.82 16.18 -14.74
C THR A 258 9.80 15.61 -13.76
N ALA A 259 10.03 15.73 -12.46
CA ALA A 259 9.13 15.26 -11.41
C ALA A 259 7.77 16.00 -11.46
N ALA A 260 7.77 17.32 -11.66
CA ALA A 260 6.55 18.10 -11.86
C ALA A 260 5.78 17.64 -13.11
N GLY A 261 6.48 17.35 -14.21
CA GLY A 261 5.91 16.79 -15.41
C GLY A 261 5.25 15.41 -15.19
N LEU A 262 5.92 14.52 -14.45
CA LEU A 262 5.39 13.21 -14.07
C LEU A 262 4.12 13.33 -13.22
N LEU A 263 4.16 14.17 -12.17
CA LEU A 263 3.01 14.40 -11.29
C LEU A 263 1.82 14.96 -12.08
N ALA A 264 2.04 16.00 -12.88
CA ALA A 264 0.99 16.63 -13.67
C ALA A 264 0.41 15.69 -14.73
N ARG A 265 1.24 14.79 -15.31
CA ARG A 265 0.76 13.76 -16.24
C ARG A 265 -0.11 12.73 -15.54
N ARG A 266 0.32 12.23 -14.38
CA ARG A 266 -0.45 11.26 -13.59
C ARG A 266 -1.79 11.85 -13.12
N GLU A 267 -1.80 13.08 -12.63
CA GLU A 267 -3.01 13.82 -12.24
C GLU A 267 -4.01 13.91 -13.41
N ARG A 268 -3.53 14.29 -14.60
CA ARG A 268 -4.36 14.35 -15.81
C ARG A 268 -4.94 13.00 -16.21
N ILE A 269 -4.18 11.91 -16.07
CA ILE A 269 -4.67 10.55 -16.35
C ILE A 269 -5.82 10.19 -15.41
N LEU A 270 -5.67 10.44 -14.10
CA LEU A 270 -6.73 10.18 -13.12
C LEU A 270 -7.99 11.02 -13.39
N GLN A 271 -7.82 12.29 -13.75
CA GLN A 271 -8.94 13.17 -14.15
C GLN A 271 -9.67 12.63 -15.39
N GLN A 272 -8.94 12.13 -16.38
CA GLN A 272 -9.53 11.52 -17.58
C GLN A 272 -10.30 10.24 -17.26
N TRP A 273 -9.79 9.40 -16.35
CA TRP A 273 -10.49 8.21 -15.89
C TRP A 273 -11.80 8.55 -15.18
N LEU A 274 -11.77 9.53 -14.28
CA LEU A 274 -12.97 10.04 -13.59
C LEU A 274 -13.99 10.60 -14.58
N ALA A 275 -13.57 11.43 -15.54
CA ALA A 275 -14.46 11.98 -16.56
C ALA A 275 -15.12 10.90 -17.44
N ARG A 276 -14.50 9.73 -17.55
CA ARG A 276 -15.02 8.56 -18.28
C ARG A 276 -15.80 7.59 -17.39
N GLY A 277 -15.95 7.87 -16.10
CA GLY A 277 -16.64 7.00 -15.14
C GLY A 277 -15.87 5.72 -14.80
N ILE A 278 -14.55 5.68 -15.00
CA ILE A 278 -13.70 4.52 -14.68
C ILE A 278 -13.44 4.51 -13.17
N THR A 279 -14.37 3.91 -12.41
CA THR A 279 -14.30 3.85 -10.93
C THR A 279 -14.34 2.42 -10.38
N ALA A 280 -14.76 1.42 -11.17
CA ALA A 280 -14.71 0.04 -10.72
C ALA A 280 -13.25 -0.46 -10.64
N PRO A 281 -12.87 -1.26 -9.61
CA PRO A 281 -11.50 -1.76 -9.48
C PRO A 281 -10.98 -2.53 -10.70
N ALA A 282 -11.83 -3.32 -11.36
CA ALA A 282 -11.43 -4.07 -12.55
C ALA A 282 -11.08 -3.15 -13.73
N ASP A 283 -11.88 -2.09 -13.94
CA ASP A 283 -11.66 -1.14 -15.04
C ASP A 283 -10.42 -0.28 -14.78
N VAL A 284 -10.18 0.13 -13.53
CA VAL A 284 -8.97 0.87 -13.15
C VAL A 284 -7.73 0.01 -13.35
N ARG A 285 -7.74 -1.27 -12.93
CA ARG A 285 -6.62 -2.19 -13.20
C ARG A 285 -6.37 -2.38 -14.69
N ALA A 286 -7.43 -2.52 -15.50
CA ALA A 286 -7.29 -2.62 -16.95
C ALA A 286 -6.69 -1.32 -17.55
N ALA A 287 -7.10 -0.16 -17.04
CA ALA A 287 -6.55 1.13 -17.46
C ALA A 287 -5.08 1.32 -17.05
N ILE A 288 -4.68 0.83 -15.86
CA ILE A 288 -3.29 0.82 -15.40
C ILE A 288 -2.43 -0.08 -16.27
N ALA A 289 -2.92 -1.28 -16.61
CA ALA A 289 -2.19 -2.22 -17.46
C ALA A 289 -1.88 -1.64 -18.86
N ALA A 290 -2.70 -0.70 -19.35
CA ALA A 290 -2.47 0.01 -20.60
C ALA A 290 -1.42 1.16 -20.51
N LEU A 291 -0.89 1.44 -19.31
CA LEU A 291 0.17 2.45 -19.11
C LEU A 291 1.58 1.86 -19.24
N TRP A 292 1.72 0.53 -19.24
CA TRP A 292 2.98 -0.20 -19.30
C TRP A 292 3.14 -0.88 -20.66
#